data_AF-A0A7Y5G4I8-F1
#
_entry.id   AF-A0A7Y5G4I8-F1
#
_cell.length_a   1.000
_cell.length_b   1.000
_cell.length_c   1.000
_cell.angle_alpha   90.00
_cell.angle_beta   90.00
_cell.angle_gamma   90.00
#
_symmetry.space_group_name_H-M   'P 1'
#
loop_
_entity.id
_entity.type
_entity.pdbx_description
1 polymer ?
#
loop_
_entity_poly.entity_id
_entity_poly.type
_entity_poly.pdbx_seq_one_letter_code
_entity_poly.pdbx_strand_id
1 'polypeptide(L)'
;MIAINSHWNSTSIDYTEANNKVGIYYFPFGEQAAVGATLELGFDQPFADAEMTSLFFLLREDDLPAPAPRPEGADENSPSATLVWEYSVNGNWAQLNVLRDTTLSLNRSGHVVFIPPADWTAQNSVYWLRGRLAAGLYEIPPVLEHVRLNVIPARQVETVMHEDLGEGTGLPHQRVRLQKLPLLLAADRERGPLRVGDILNWPEFLTAVRQAGTTGQPATQRRFWNFLPGALQALIKNELISRLPTDREKYQIVASFNQILTSMDLYDPAIFAEIQPTEAYQQALAQPECDFAAAALIQFNRRLLDLAFANQVARPGLVVQVQDHMVWEDWQRVEDFESSAASDRHYVLEVETGEISFGNGQNGRIPGEGRSMRAYFYQTSRGSEGNVSAGLTWRIEITGAAGARGMNVLPASGGREPETIAEAQLRAQEEMTSRQRAVTSSDFEQLALATPGLRVARAKALPNYHPEFPRLNLPGNVTVVAVPALRSNRVTPAAGAGFLQTVQRHLEARRLVATAVHVIAPVYVEVAVHGKIFKQKKSSTKEVEKRALAALQKFLHPLTGGPDKHGWTFGRPVYAAEIYQLLDEVEGV
;
A
#
# COMPACT_ATOMS: atom_id res chain seq x y z
N MET A 1 -2.63 -1.02 -27.97
CA MET A 1 -3.35 -2.15 -27.30
C MET A 1 -2.28 -3.10 -26.75
N ILE A 2 -2.49 -3.75 -25.59
CA ILE A 2 -1.48 -4.68 -25.03
C ILE A 2 -1.83 -6.11 -25.47
N ALA A 3 -0.97 -6.73 -26.28
CA ALA A 3 -1.06 -8.15 -26.59
C ALA A 3 -0.56 -8.96 -25.39
N ILE A 4 -1.26 -10.03 -25.00
CA ILE A 4 -0.89 -10.83 -23.83
C ILE A 4 -0.84 -12.29 -24.20
N ASN A 5 0.34 -12.88 -24.13
CA ASN A 5 0.55 -14.31 -24.33
C ASN A 5 1.08 -14.94 -23.05
N SER A 6 0.78 -16.21 -22.86
CA SER A 6 1.35 -16.99 -21.76
C SER A 6 1.85 -18.32 -22.31
N HIS A 7 3.04 -18.73 -21.88
CA HIS A 7 3.67 -19.98 -22.30
C HIS A 7 4.05 -20.82 -21.08
N TRP A 8 3.57 -22.06 -21.04
CA TRP A 8 3.87 -23.04 -19.98
C TRP A 8 3.63 -24.45 -20.51
N ASN A 9 4.41 -25.44 -20.08
CA ASN A 9 4.22 -26.86 -20.46
C ASN A 9 3.98 -27.08 -21.98
N SER A 10 4.77 -26.40 -22.83
CA SER A 10 4.63 -26.41 -24.30
C SER A 10 3.27 -25.92 -24.84
N THR A 11 2.46 -25.31 -23.98
CA THR A 11 1.19 -24.66 -24.32
C THR A 11 1.43 -23.16 -24.44
N SER A 12 0.87 -22.55 -25.49
CA SER A 12 0.84 -21.10 -25.70
C SER A 12 -0.62 -20.68 -25.78
N ILE A 13 -1.03 -19.70 -24.97
CA ILE A 13 -2.38 -19.15 -24.99
C ILE A 13 -2.32 -17.63 -25.12
N ASP A 14 -3.11 -17.09 -26.05
CA ASP A 14 -3.33 -15.66 -26.22
C ASP A 14 -4.53 -15.20 -25.37
N TYR A 15 -4.26 -14.28 -24.45
CA TYR A 15 -5.21 -13.66 -23.53
C TYR A 15 -5.51 -12.20 -23.87
N THR A 16 -5.13 -11.71 -25.05
CA THR A 16 -5.32 -10.31 -25.48
C THR A 16 -6.77 -9.86 -25.39
N GLU A 17 -7.72 -10.67 -25.87
CA GLU A 17 -9.15 -10.35 -25.71
C GLU A 17 -9.62 -10.42 -24.26
N ALA A 18 -9.17 -11.43 -23.52
CA ALA A 18 -9.51 -11.62 -22.11
C ALA A 18 -9.07 -10.41 -21.27
N ASN A 19 -7.85 -9.93 -21.49
CA ASN A 19 -7.29 -8.77 -20.82
C ASN A 19 -8.09 -7.48 -21.05
N ASN A 20 -8.84 -7.37 -22.16
CA ASN A 20 -9.65 -6.20 -22.49
C ASN A 20 -11.12 -6.32 -22.05
N LYS A 21 -11.57 -7.51 -21.63
CA LYS A 21 -12.95 -7.77 -21.20
C LYS A 21 -13.07 -7.71 -19.68
N VAL A 22 -13.93 -6.83 -19.17
CA VAL A 22 -14.21 -6.68 -17.73
C VAL A 22 -14.78 -8.00 -17.18
N GLY A 23 -14.30 -8.44 -16.02
CA GLY A 23 -14.76 -9.66 -15.35
C GLY A 23 -14.21 -10.96 -15.95
N ILE A 24 -13.35 -10.88 -16.97
CA ILE A 24 -12.61 -12.03 -17.49
C ILE A 24 -11.21 -12.03 -16.88
N TYR A 25 -10.75 -13.21 -16.49
CA TYR A 25 -9.46 -13.42 -15.86
C TYR A 25 -8.72 -14.61 -16.50
N TYR A 26 -7.42 -14.68 -16.28
CA TYR A 26 -6.55 -15.69 -16.88
C TYR A 26 -5.34 -16.01 -16.00
N PHE A 27 -4.71 -17.16 -16.27
CA PHE A 27 -3.57 -17.67 -15.52
C PHE A 27 -2.27 -17.34 -16.28
N PRO A 28 -1.50 -16.31 -15.88
CA PRO A 28 -0.31 -15.85 -16.62
C PRO A 28 0.81 -16.89 -16.73
N PHE A 29 0.82 -17.89 -15.83
CA PHE A 29 1.82 -18.95 -15.78
C PHE A 29 1.19 -20.36 -15.81
N GLY A 30 -0.09 -20.44 -16.22
CA GLY A 30 -0.91 -21.65 -16.07
C GLY A 30 -1.41 -21.88 -14.64
N GLU A 31 -2.32 -22.83 -14.46
CA GLU A 31 -3.00 -23.08 -13.17
C GLU A 31 -2.06 -23.43 -12.01
N GLN A 32 -0.89 -24.00 -12.30
CA GLN A 32 0.10 -24.41 -11.31
C GLN A 32 1.32 -23.49 -11.20
N ALA A 33 1.51 -22.55 -12.15
CA ALA A 33 2.66 -21.66 -12.22
C ALA A 33 4.02 -22.37 -12.04
N ALA A 34 4.39 -23.23 -13.01
CA ALA A 34 5.64 -23.97 -12.97
C ALA A 34 6.84 -23.10 -13.40
N VAL A 35 8.02 -23.37 -12.82
CA VAL A 35 9.28 -22.70 -13.19
C VAL A 35 9.53 -22.83 -14.70
N GLY A 36 9.93 -21.72 -15.32
CA GLY A 36 10.10 -21.58 -16.76
C GLY A 36 8.86 -21.05 -17.49
N ALA A 37 7.69 -21.01 -16.85
CA ALA A 37 6.51 -20.36 -17.41
C ALA A 37 6.75 -18.85 -17.63
N THR A 38 6.18 -18.31 -18.70
CA THR A 38 6.37 -16.91 -19.10
C THR A 38 5.04 -16.23 -19.42
N LEU A 39 4.91 -14.99 -18.96
CA LEU A 39 3.89 -14.02 -19.38
C LEU A 39 4.55 -13.03 -20.33
N GLU A 40 4.11 -12.97 -21.58
CA GLU A 40 4.62 -12.05 -22.60
C GLU A 40 3.60 -10.92 -22.86
N LEU A 41 4.09 -9.70 -22.90
CA LEU A 41 3.36 -8.46 -23.11
C LEU A 41 3.90 -7.78 -24.36
N GLY A 42 3.04 -7.62 -25.36
CA GLY A 42 3.37 -7.02 -26.65
C GLY A 42 2.78 -5.62 -26.78
N PHE A 43 3.60 -4.67 -27.24
CA PHE A 43 3.24 -3.27 -27.44
C PHE A 43 3.40 -2.87 -28.90
N ASP A 44 2.51 -2.02 -29.39
CA ASP A 44 2.50 -1.46 -30.75
C ASP A 44 3.53 -0.34 -30.94
N GLN A 45 3.95 0.30 -29.84
CA GLN A 45 4.97 1.35 -29.83
C GLN A 45 5.97 1.11 -28.69
N PRO A 46 7.24 1.50 -28.86
CA PRO A 46 8.18 1.51 -27.75
C PRO A 46 7.84 2.64 -26.79
N PHE A 47 8.25 2.53 -25.53
CA PHE A 47 8.20 3.65 -24.58
C PHE A 47 9.40 4.60 -24.78
N ALA A 48 9.76 4.85 -26.04
CA ALA A 48 10.87 5.74 -26.39
C ALA A 48 10.61 7.14 -25.82
N ASP A 49 11.67 7.81 -25.35
CA ASP A 49 11.66 9.13 -24.70
C ASP A 49 11.12 9.20 -23.26
N ALA A 50 10.65 8.10 -22.66
CA ALA A 50 10.28 8.08 -21.24
C ALA A 50 11.49 7.72 -20.35
N GLU A 51 11.80 8.56 -19.35
CA GLU A 51 12.85 8.28 -18.35
C GLU A 51 12.52 7.03 -17.51
N MET A 52 11.23 6.79 -17.27
CA MET A 52 10.70 5.58 -16.64
C MET A 52 9.26 5.37 -17.09
N THR A 53 8.78 4.14 -17.01
CA THR A 53 7.38 3.78 -17.26
C THR A 53 6.90 2.77 -16.23
N SER A 54 5.58 2.55 -16.17
CA SER A 54 4.98 1.60 -15.24
C SER A 54 3.87 0.76 -15.88
N LEU A 55 3.84 -0.52 -15.52
CA LEU A 55 2.75 -1.45 -15.81
C LEU A 55 2.01 -1.76 -14.51
N PHE A 56 0.69 -1.56 -14.52
CA PHE A 56 -0.18 -1.98 -13.43
C PHE A 56 -0.74 -3.37 -13.70
N PHE A 57 -0.55 -4.27 -12.75
CA PHE A 57 -1.08 -5.62 -12.74
C PHE A 57 -2.20 -5.70 -11.72
N LEU A 58 -3.40 -6.01 -12.19
CA LEU A 58 -4.55 -6.31 -11.36
C LEU A 58 -4.74 -7.82 -11.27
N LEU A 59 -4.54 -8.35 -10.07
CA LEU A 59 -4.79 -9.74 -9.73
C LEU A 59 -6.22 -9.91 -9.23
N ARG A 60 -6.81 -11.06 -9.57
CA ARG A 60 -8.09 -11.53 -9.06
C ARG A 60 -7.91 -12.19 -7.69
N GLU A 61 -8.57 -11.63 -6.68
CA GLU A 61 -8.51 -12.13 -5.30
C GLU A 61 -9.89 -12.27 -4.62
N ASP A 62 -10.99 -12.02 -5.33
CA ASP A 62 -12.37 -12.14 -4.82
C ASP A 62 -12.76 -13.57 -4.41
N ASP A 63 -12.09 -14.56 -4.99
CA ASP A 63 -12.26 -15.98 -4.70
C ASP A 63 -11.37 -16.47 -3.53
N LEU A 64 -10.56 -15.59 -2.94
CA LEU A 64 -9.65 -15.92 -1.85
C LEU A 64 -10.16 -15.35 -0.52
N PRO A 65 -9.85 -15.99 0.62
CA PRO A 65 -10.07 -15.35 1.92
C PRO A 65 -9.29 -14.03 1.98
N ALA A 66 -9.85 -13.03 2.66
CA ALA A 66 -9.14 -11.78 2.89
C ALA A 66 -7.79 -12.07 3.56
N PRO A 67 -6.68 -11.46 3.10
CA PRO A 67 -5.41 -11.60 3.77
C PRO A 67 -5.49 -10.94 5.14
N ALA A 68 -4.65 -11.37 6.09
CA ALA A 68 -4.61 -10.71 7.39
C ALA A 68 -4.29 -9.20 7.20
N PRO A 69 -4.99 -8.29 7.90
CA PRO A 69 -4.79 -6.86 7.74
C PRO A 69 -3.32 -6.47 7.91
N ARG A 70 -2.83 -5.60 7.02
CA ARG A 70 -1.47 -5.06 7.13
C ARG A 70 -1.53 -3.72 7.84
N PRO A 71 -1.03 -3.60 9.09
CA PRO A 71 -0.93 -2.30 9.73
C PRO A 71 0.09 -1.43 8.99
N GLU A 72 -0.08 -0.12 9.07
CA GLU A 72 0.88 0.83 8.51
C GLU A 72 2.27 0.63 9.12
N GLY A 73 3.30 0.66 8.27
CA GLY A 73 4.69 0.42 8.70
C GLY A 73 5.05 -1.05 8.95
N ALA A 74 4.14 -2.00 8.71
CA ALA A 74 4.50 -3.42 8.71
C ALA A 74 5.55 -3.73 7.64
N ASP A 75 6.50 -4.58 7.98
CA ASP A 75 7.52 -5.04 7.05
C ASP A 75 6.91 -5.67 5.78
N GLU A 76 7.63 -5.52 4.68
CA GLU A 76 7.23 -6.13 3.41
C GLU A 76 7.42 -7.66 3.43
N ASN A 77 6.47 -8.37 2.82
CA ASN A 77 6.48 -9.83 2.77
C ASN A 77 7.56 -10.30 1.79
N SER A 78 8.27 -11.36 2.15
CA SER A 78 9.24 -12.01 1.27
C SER A 78 8.50 -12.89 0.25
N PRO A 79 8.65 -12.69 -1.07
CA PRO A 79 8.02 -13.55 -2.05
C PRO A 79 8.69 -14.93 -2.09
N SER A 80 7.89 -15.99 -2.26
CA SER A 80 8.40 -17.36 -2.43
C SER A 80 8.80 -17.68 -3.87
N ALA A 81 8.26 -16.95 -4.84
CA ALA A 81 8.58 -17.04 -6.26
C ALA A 81 9.53 -15.92 -6.67
N THR A 82 10.41 -16.19 -7.64
CA THR A 82 11.28 -15.19 -8.25
C THR A 82 10.87 -14.96 -9.69
N LEU A 83 10.34 -13.77 -9.98
CA LEU A 83 10.01 -13.34 -11.33
C LEU A 83 11.14 -12.49 -11.91
N VAL A 84 11.59 -12.83 -13.11
CA VAL A 84 12.60 -12.05 -13.85
C VAL A 84 11.92 -11.40 -15.04
N TRP A 85 12.08 -10.09 -15.17
CA TRP A 85 11.58 -9.33 -16.32
C TRP A 85 12.65 -9.21 -17.39
N GLU A 86 12.26 -9.48 -18.63
CA GLU A 86 13.12 -9.49 -19.81
C GLU A 86 12.43 -8.77 -20.97
N TYR A 87 13.20 -8.25 -21.94
CA TYR A 87 12.68 -7.62 -23.15
C TYR A 87 13.31 -8.23 -24.39
N SER A 88 12.60 -8.17 -25.52
CA SER A 88 13.08 -8.68 -26.79
C SER A 88 14.03 -7.69 -27.47
N VAL A 89 15.23 -8.14 -27.83
CA VAL A 89 16.18 -7.37 -28.63
C VAL A 89 16.82 -8.27 -29.68
N ASN A 90 16.67 -7.92 -30.96
CA ASN A 90 17.21 -8.69 -32.10
C ASN A 90 16.85 -10.19 -32.08
N GLY A 91 15.64 -10.54 -31.64
CA GLY A 91 15.16 -11.92 -31.53
C GLY A 91 15.67 -12.70 -30.32
N ASN A 92 16.46 -12.07 -29.44
CA ASN A 92 16.90 -12.63 -28.16
C ASN A 92 16.24 -11.92 -26.98
N TRP A 93 16.32 -12.53 -25.80
CA TRP A 93 15.82 -11.96 -24.56
C TRP A 93 16.96 -11.39 -23.73
N ALA A 94 16.84 -10.12 -23.35
CA ALA A 94 17.76 -9.43 -22.44
C ALA A 94 17.04 -9.05 -21.14
N GLN A 95 17.79 -8.94 -20.04
CA GLN A 95 17.21 -8.58 -18.73
C GLN A 95 16.74 -7.12 -18.72
N LEU A 96 15.54 -6.88 -18.21
CA LEU A 96 14.96 -5.55 -18.06
C LEU A 96 15.45 -4.87 -16.79
N ASN A 97 15.75 -3.58 -16.88
CA ASN A 97 16.08 -2.76 -15.72
C ASN A 97 14.81 -2.32 -14.96
N VAL A 98 14.38 -3.16 -14.02
CA VAL A 98 13.25 -2.87 -13.13
C VAL A 98 13.72 -2.02 -11.96
N LEU A 99 13.14 -0.83 -11.82
CA LEU A 99 13.41 0.08 -10.72
C LEU A 99 12.64 -0.31 -9.46
N ARG A 100 11.39 -0.77 -9.62
CA ARG A 100 10.53 -1.14 -8.50
C ARG A 100 9.45 -2.12 -8.93
N ASP A 101 9.28 -3.20 -8.17
CA ASP A 101 8.17 -4.15 -8.35
C ASP A 101 7.33 -4.20 -7.06
N THR A 102 6.21 -3.48 -7.04
CA THR A 102 5.29 -3.52 -5.89
C THR A 102 4.34 -4.72 -5.93
N THR A 103 4.34 -5.51 -7.01
CA THR A 103 3.54 -6.74 -7.11
C THR A 103 4.12 -7.90 -6.31
N LEU A 104 5.37 -7.76 -5.84
CA LEU A 104 6.14 -8.81 -5.15
C LEU A 104 6.23 -10.08 -6.00
N SER A 105 6.76 -9.98 -7.23
CA SER A 105 6.75 -11.08 -8.20
C SER A 105 5.33 -11.58 -8.50
N LEU A 106 4.37 -10.68 -8.69
CA LEU A 106 2.95 -11.00 -8.92
C LEU A 106 2.29 -11.85 -7.81
N ASN A 107 2.63 -11.60 -6.53
CA ASN A 107 1.88 -12.14 -5.38
C ASN A 107 0.71 -11.25 -4.95
N ARG A 108 0.68 -9.99 -5.41
CA ARG A 108 -0.42 -9.04 -5.19
C ARG A 108 -0.55 -8.08 -6.38
N SER A 109 -1.70 -7.43 -6.48
CA SER A 109 -1.90 -6.32 -7.41
C SER A 109 -0.91 -5.18 -7.13
N GLY A 110 -0.39 -4.53 -8.16
CA GLY A 110 0.64 -3.51 -8.00
C GLY A 110 1.24 -3.04 -9.32
N HIS A 111 2.36 -2.32 -9.21
CA HIS A 111 3.07 -1.72 -10.32
C HIS A 111 4.44 -2.36 -10.48
N VAL A 112 4.83 -2.60 -11.73
CA VAL A 112 6.22 -2.81 -12.12
C VAL A 112 6.69 -1.55 -12.83
N VAL A 113 7.63 -0.85 -12.21
CA VAL A 113 8.25 0.39 -12.69
C VAL A 113 9.63 0.05 -13.24
N PHE A 114 9.93 0.47 -14.46
CA PHE A 114 11.17 0.14 -15.14
C PHE A 114 11.63 1.26 -16.08
N ILE A 115 12.91 1.22 -16.45
CA ILE A 115 13.47 2.10 -17.48
C ILE A 115 13.26 1.41 -18.84
N PRO A 116 12.57 2.04 -19.81
CA PRO A 116 12.47 1.53 -21.17
C PRO A 116 13.87 1.31 -21.78
N PRO A 117 14.14 0.13 -22.37
CA PRO A 117 15.44 -0.11 -23.01
C PRO A 117 15.65 0.81 -24.22
N ALA A 118 16.82 1.45 -24.31
CA ALA A 118 17.16 2.34 -25.43
C ALA A 118 17.36 1.56 -26.75
N ASP A 119 17.70 0.28 -26.66
CA ASP A 119 17.95 -0.63 -27.77
C ASP A 119 16.74 -1.55 -28.05
N TRP A 120 15.55 -1.20 -27.56
CA TRP A 120 14.37 -2.05 -27.72
C TRP A 120 13.92 -2.12 -29.18
N THR A 121 14.04 -3.31 -29.78
CA THR A 121 13.67 -3.55 -31.19
C THR A 121 12.35 -4.30 -31.30
N ALA A 122 11.49 -3.90 -32.23
CA ALA A 122 10.28 -4.63 -32.54
C ALA A 122 10.58 -5.98 -33.24
N GLN A 123 9.84 -7.01 -32.86
CA GLN A 123 9.76 -8.29 -33.56
C GLN A 123 8.37 -8.43 -34.16
N ASN A 124 8.28 -8.58 -35.49
CA ASN A 124 7.00 -8.58 -36.22
C ASN A 124 6.13 -7.34 -35.92
N SER A 125 6.76 -6.16 -35.86
CA SER A 125 6.11 -4.87 -35.53
C SER A 125 5.55 -4.78 -34.10
N VAL A 126 5.95 -5.68 -33.20
CA VAL A 126 5.55 -5.68 -31.79
C VAL A 126 6.77 -5.64 -30.89
N TYR A 127 6.74 -4.79 -29.88
CA TYR A 127 7.77 -4.68 -28.85
C TYR A 127 7.40 -5.62 -27.69
N TRP A 128 8.18 -6.67 -27.47
CA TRP A 128 7.87 -7.69 -26.46
C TRP A 128 8.65 -7.48 -25.17
N LEU A 129 7.93 -7.65 -24.07
CA LEU A 129 8.43 -7.75 -22.71
C LEU A 129 7.91 -9.06 -22.13
N ARG A 130 8.68 -9.77 -21.33
CA ARG A 130 8.21 -10.98 -20.66
C ARG A 130 8.57 -11.02 -19.19
N GLY A 131 7.65 -11.49 -18.36
CA GLY A 131 7.93 -11.94 -17.01
C GLY A 131 8.11 -13.45 -17.02
N ARG A 132 9.27 -13.95 -16.61
CA ARG A 132 9.58 -15.38 -16.53
C ARG A 132 9.69 -15.82 -15.08
N LEU A 133 8.94 -16.86 -14.71
CA LEU A 133 9.08 -17.49 -13.41
C LEU A 133 10.42 -18.24 -13.38
N ALA A 134 11.42 -17.64 -12.74
CA ALA A 134 12.80 -18.12 -12.80
C ALA A 134 13.10 -19.16 -11.72
N ALA A 135 12.50 -19.03 -10.54
CA ALA A 135 12.71 -19.93 -9.41
C ALA A 135 11.55 -19.87 -8.41
N GLY A 136 11.52 -20.83 -7.49
CA GLY A 136 10.56 -20.87 -6.39
C GLY A 136 9.18 -21.38 -6.80
N LEU A 137 8.18 -21.04 -5.98
CA LEU A 137 6.78 -21.42 -6.20
C LEU A 137 5.85 -20.32 -5.70
N TYR A 138 4.62 -20.35 -6.19
CA TYR A 138 3.52 -19.56 -5.63
C TYR A 138 2.70 -20.43 -4.69
N GLU A 139 2.48 -19.98 -3.44
CA GLU A 139 1.53 -20.62 -2.53
C GLU A 139 0.12 -20.61 -3.15
N ILE A 140 -0.23 -19.47 -3.77
CA ILE A 140 -1.45 -19.28 -4.54
C ILE A 140 -1.03 -18.73 -5.90
N PRO A 141 -1.07 -19.55 -6.97
CA PRO A 141 -0.75 -19.09 -8.31
C PRO A 141 -1.56 -17.83 -8.70
N PRO A 142 -0.91 -16.81 -9.29
CA PRO A 142 -1.58 -15.57 -9.63
C PRO A 142 -2.63 -15.80 -10.71
N VAL A 143 -3.70 -15.02 -10.64
CA VAL A 143 -4.72 -14.91 -11.68
C VAL A 143 -4.83 -13.44 -12.01
N LEU A 144 -4.62 -13.08 -13.27
CA LEU A 144 -4.71 -11.69 -13.73
C LEU A 144 -6.11 -11.41 -14.27
N GLU A 145 -6.66 -10.26 -13.90
CA GLU A 145 -7.78 -9.66 -14.61
C GLU A 145 -7.26 -8.76 -15.71
N HIS A 146 -6.37 -7.83 -15.34
CA HIS A 146 -5.95 -6.75 -16.22
C HIS A 146 -4.47 -6.40 -16.06
N VAL A 147 -3.80 -6.18 -17.19
CA VAL A 147 -2.56 -5.41 -17.29
C VAL A 147 -2.90 -4.09 -17.97
N ARG A 148 -2.51 -2.96 -17.35
CA ARG A 148 -2.83 -1.61 -17.80
C ARG A 148 -1.61 -0.70 -17.73
N LEU A 149 -1.54 0.23 -18.68
CA LEU A 149 -0.60 1.35 -18.68
C LEU A 149 -1.25 2.58 -18.03
N ASN A 150 -0.44 3.52 -17.57
CA ASN A 150 -0.89 4.84 -17.09
C ASN A 150 -1.95 4.80 -15.98
N VAL A 151 -1.93 3.75 -15.16
CA VAL A 151 -2.76 3.68 -13.94
C VAL A 151 -2.01 4.38 -12.83
N ILE A 152 -2.72 5.23 -12.09
CA ILE A 152 -2.17 5.94 -10.93
C ILE A 152 -3.13 5.77 -9.75
N PRO A 153 -2.61 5.71 -8.51
CA PRO A 153 -3.45 5.76 -7.33
C PRO A 153 -4.15 7.13 -7.24
N ALA A 154 -5.43 7.12 -6.89
CA ALA A 154 -6.20 8.32 -6.61
C ALA A 154 -6.90 8.17 -5.26
N ARG A 155 -7.01 9.28 -4.51
CA ARG A 155 -7.71 9.36 -3.23
C ARG A 155 -8.82 10.40 -3.35
N GLN A 156 -9.99 10.10 -2.82
CA GLN A 156 -11.06 11.10 -2.72
C GLN A 156 -10.67 12.09 -1.61
N VAL A 157 -10.46 13.34 -2.01
CA VAL A 157 -10.16 14.48 -1.13
C VAL A 157 -10.82 15.70 -1.72
N GLU A 158 -11.42 16.53 -0.87
CA GLU A 158 -11.82 17.89 -1.21
C GLU A 158 -10.92 18.86 -0.44
N THR A 159 -10.35 19.84 -1.14
CA THR A 159 -9.53 20.88 -0.52
C THR A 159 -10.37 22.15 -0.40
N VAL A 160 -10.46 22.68 0.82
CA VAL A 160 -11.21 23.90 1.14
C VAL A 160 -10.21 25.00 1.49
N MET A 161 -10.40 26.15 0.86
CA MET A 161 -9.54 27.31 0.99
C MET A 161 -10.35 28.53 1.39
N HIS A 162 -9.78 29.38 2.24
CA HIS A 162 -10.34 30.69 2.62
C HIS A 162 -11.79 30.62 3.13
N GLU A 163 -12.13 29.60 3.90
CA GLU A 163 -13.46 29.55 4.51
C GLU A 163 -13.55 30.59 5.62
N ASP A 164 -14.58 31.42 5.54
CA ASP A 164 -14.85 32.47 6.51
C ASP A 164 -15.34 31.89 7.84
N LEU A 165 -14.64 32.22 8.93
CA LEU A 165 -14.98 31.83 10.29
C LEU A 165 -15.68 32.96 11.06
N GLY A 166 -15.94 34.10 10.41
CA GLY A 166 -16.51 35.30 11.01
C GLY A 166 -15.45 36.21 11.64
N GLU A 167 -15.89 37.07 12.54
CA GLU A 167 -15.04 38.07 13.18
C GLU A 167 -14.72 37.74 14.64
N GLY A 168 -13.53 38.13 15.08
CA GLY A 168 -13.14 38.06 16.48
C GLY A 168 -14.07 38.92 17.33
N THR A 169 -14.53 38.38 18.46
CA THR A 169 -15.43 39.08 19.38
C THR A 169 -14.66 39.88 20.43
N GLY A 170 -13.35 39.66 20.57
CA GLY A 170 -12.57 40.18 21.69
C GLY A 170 -12.92 39.53 23.03
N LEU A 171 -13.77 38.51 23.06
CA LEU A 171 -14.21 37.84 24.29
C LEU A 171 -13.45 36.52 24.54
N PRO A 172 -13.20 36.16 25.80
CA PRO A 172 -12.60 34.88 26.16
C PRO A 172 -13.36 33.67 25.61
N HIS A 173 -12.62 32.60 25.28
CA HIS A 173 -13.19 31.31 24.86
C HIS A 173 -14.12 31.40 23.64
N GLN A 174 -13.84 32.33 22.72
CA GLN A 174 -14.57 32.42 21.46
C GLN A 174 -14.53 31.07 20.72
N ARG A 175 -15.66 30.69 20.13
CA ARG A 175 -15.82 29.46 19.36
C ARG A 175 -16.35 29.77 17.98
N VAL A 176 -15.82 29.06 17.00
CA VAL A 176 -16.27 29.09 15.59
C VAL A 176 -16.35 27.67 15.05
N ARG A 177 -17.03 27.46 13.93
CA ARG A 177 -17.24 26.12 13.39
C ARG A 177 -17.00 26.08 11.89
N LEU A 178 -16.33 25.01 11.45
CA LEU A 178 -16.14 24.70 10.03
C LEU A 178 -17.44 24.24 9.39
N GLN A 179 -17.63 24.59 8.12
CA GLN A 179 -18.82 24.27 7.34
C GLN A 179 -18.75 22.90 6.67
N LYS A 180 -17.54 22.38 6.38
CA LYS A 180 -17.37 21.07 5.74
C LYS A 180 -16.63 20.09 6.64
N LEU A 181 -17.18 18.87 6.69
CA LEU A 181 -16.73 17.72 7.49
C LEU A 181 -17.01 16.43 6.69
N PRO A 182 -16.42 15.28 7.08
CA PRO A 182 -15.36 15.11 8.08
C PRO A 182 -14.00 15.65 7.64
N LEU A 183 -13.18 16.10 8.60
CA LEU A 183 -11.83 16.58 8.34
C LEU A 183 -10.89 15.42 8.02
N LEU A 184 -10.14 15.58 6.94
CA LEU A 184 -8.99 14.76 6.63
C LEU A 184 -7.76 15.35 7.32
N LEU A 185 -7.58 15.01 8.59
CA LEU A 185 -6.36 15.36 9.31
C LEU A 185 -5.26 14.42 8.85
N ALA A 186 -4.43 14.87 7.90
CA ALA A 186 -3.21 14.15 7.58
C ALA A 186 -2.41 13.99 8.88
N ALA A 187 -2.25 12.76 9.36
CA ALA A 187 -1.21 12.49 10.34
C ALA A 187 0.10 13.00 9.74
N ASP A 188 0.97 13.59 10.56
CA ASP A 188 2.28 14.14 10.17
C ASP A 188 3.13 13.19 9.29
N ARG A 189 2.77 11.89 9.26
CA ARG A 189 3.38 10.78 8.56
C ARG A 189 3.04 10.67 7.06
N GLU A 190 2.03 11.39 6.55
CA GLU A 190 1.66 11.36 5.11
C GLU A 190 2.44 12.38 4.23
N ARG A 191 3.59 12.92 4.67
CA ARG A 191 4.35 13.87 3.84
C ARG A 191 5.17 13.14 2.76
N GLY A 192 4.50 12.83 1.64
CA GLY A 192 5.14 12.35 0.42
C GLY A 192 5.82 13.46 -0.40
N PRO A 193 6.30 13.13 -1.60
CA PRO A 193 6.87 14.11 -2.54
C PRO A 193 5.91 15.28 -2.81
N LEU A 194 6.51 16.46 -3.03
CA LEU A 194 6.03 17.54 -3.89
C LEU A 194 4.90 17.20 -4.88
N ARG A 195 3.65 17.66 -4.77
CA ARG A 195 2.66 17.53 -5.88
C ARG A 195 2.25 18.89 -6.43
N VAL A 196 1.88 18.94 -7.71
CA VAL A 196 1.38 20.17 -8.37
C VAL A 196 0.17 20.74 -7.63
N GLY A 197 -0.73 19.88 -7.14
CA GLY A 197 -1.90 20.27 -6.36
C GLY A 197 -1.59 20.73 -4.93
N ASP A 198 -0.36 20.52 -4.45
CA ASP A 198 0.03 21.07 -3.14
C ASP A 198 0.40 22.54 -3.25
N ILE A 199 0.65 23.09 -4.45
CA ILE A 199 0.85 24.54 -4.60
C ILE A 199 -0.52 25.20 -4.61
N LEU A 200 -0.81 25.95 -3.54
CA LEU A 200 -2.12 26.55 -3.29
C LEU A 200 -2.40 27.70 -4.27
N ASN A 201 -1.37 28.49 -4.59
CA ASN A 201 -1.45 29.63 -5.49
C ASN A 201 -0.15 29.74 -6.31
N TRP A 202 -0.21 29.34 -7.58
CA TRP A 202 0.97 29.33 -8.47
C TRP A 202 1.60 30.73 -8.68
N PRO A 203 0.84 31.80 -9.00
CA PRO A 203 1.38 33.15 -9.08
C PRO A 203 2.13 33.63 -7.84
N GLU A 204 1.54 33.45 -6.65
CA GLU A 204 2.15 33.89 -5.39
C GLU A 204 3.38 33.05 -5.04
N PHE A 205 3.30 31.73 -5.23
CA PHE A 205 4.44 30.82 -5.02
C PHE A 205 5.62 31.19 -5.90
N LEU A 206 5.40 31.38 -7.22
CA LEU A 206 6.46 31.77 -8.14
C LEU A 206 7.06 33.14 -7.82
N THR A 207 6.22 34.07 -7.35
CA THR A 207 6.67 35.39 -6.91
C THR A 207 7.58 35.26 -5.68
N ALA A 208 7.19 34.46 -4.69
CA ALA A 208 8.01 34.20 -3.49
C ALA A 208 9.33 33.51 -3.86
N VAL A 209 9.29 32.49 -4.73
CA VAL A 209 10.50 31.79 -5.21
C VAL A 209 11.43 32.75 -5.94
N ARG A 210 10.93 33.62 -6.83
CA ARG A 210 11.79 34.62 -7.50
C ARG A 210 12.40 35.60 -6.51
N GLN A 211 11.59 36.11 -5.59
CA GLN A 211 12.04 37.08 -4.59
C GLN A 211 13.17 36.49 -3.76
N ALA A 212 13.12 35.20 -3.42
CA ALA A 212 14.18 34.49 -2.70
C ALA A 212 15.58 34.60 -3.35
N GLY A 213 15.65 34.84 -4.67
CA GLY A 213 16.89 35.09 -5.41
C GLY A 213 17.43 36.52 -5.31
N THR A 214 16.76 37.42 -4.57
CA THR A 214 17.16 38.82 -4.36
C THR A 214 17.76 39.05 -2.98
N THR A 215 18.61 40.08 -2.84
CA THR A 215 19.26 40.41 -1.57
C THR A 215 18.24 41.00 -0.59
N GLY A 216 18.14 40.44 0.63
CA GLY A 216 17.26 40.94 1.70
C GLY A 216 16.03 40.10 2.03
N GLN A 217 15.83 38.96 1.36
CA GLN A 217 14.77 38.00 1.70
C GLN A 217 15.16 37.02 2.82
N PRO A 218 14.19 36.34 3.46
CA PRO A 218 14.45 35.35 4.51
C PRO A 218 15.48 34.31 4.07
N ALA A 219 16.44 34.01 4.95
CA ALA A 219 17.50 33.02 4.69
C ALA A 219 16.94 31.63 4.34
N THR A 220 15.77 31.29 4.88
CA THR A 220 15.01 30.06 4.61
C THR A 220 14.62 29.92 3.13
N GLN A 221 13.99 30.94 2.55
CA GLN A 221 13.61 30.95 1.13
C GLN A 221 14.84 30.95 0.22
N ARG A 222 15.86 31.73 0.59
CA ARG A 222 17.12 31.81 -0.18
C ARG A 222 17.84 30.47 -0.23
N ARG A 223 17.75 29.66 0.83
CA ARG A 223 18.29 28.29 0.84
C ARG A 223 17.68 27.46 -0.29
N PHE A 224 16.36 27.43 -0.42
CA PHE A 224 15.69 26.73 -1.52
C PHE A 224 16.07 27.27 -2.89
N TRP A 225 16.14 28.60 -3.05
CA TRP A 225 16.55 29.22 -4.31
C TRP A 225 17.93 28.74 -4.78
N ASN A 226 18.90 28.66 -3.88
CA ASN A 226 20.27 28.25 -4.21
C ASN A 226 20.37 26.79 -4.69
N PHE A 227 19.44 25.94 -4.26
CA PHE A 227 19.38 24.55 -4.69
C PHE A 227 18.60 24.35 -6.01
N LEU A 228 17.89 25.37 -6.51
CA LEU A 228 17.19 25.26 -7.80
C LEU A 228 18.19 25.20 -8.97
N PRO A 229 17.95 24.34 -9.99
CA PRO A 229 18.76 24.32 -11.20
C PRO A 229 18.81 25.68 -11.89
N GLY A 230 19.98 26.09 -12.41
CA GLY A 230 20.17 27.40 -13.04
C GLY A 230 19.21 27.68 -14.21
N ALA A 231 18.86 26.65 -14.99
CA ALA A 231 17.86 26.76 -16.05
C ALA A 231 16.47 27.14 -15.51
N LEU A 232 16.07 26.55 -14.37
CA LEU A 232 14.79 26.85 -13.73
C LEU A 232 14.81 28.24 -13.07
N GLN A 233 15.93 28.63 -12.47
CA GLN A 233 16.11 29.99 -11.95
C GLN A 233 15.93 31.04 -13.05
N ALA A 234 16.48 30.81 -14.24
CA ALA A 234 16.32 31.70 -15.39
C ALA A 234 14.87 31.75 -15.88
N LEU A 235 14.21 30.60 -16.01
CA LEU A 235 12.80 30.49 -16.41
C LEU A 235 11.86 31.26 -15.46
N ILE A 236 12.05 31.09 -14.14
CA ILE A 236 11.26 31.79 -13.11
C ILE A 236 11.54 33.30 -13.12
N LYS A 237 12.79 33.72 -13.30
CA LYS A 237 13.17 35.15 -13.32
C LYS A 237 12.61 35.90 -14.53
N ASN A 238 12.60 35.26 -15.70
CA ASN A 238 12.43 35.95 -16.98
C ASN A 238 11.03 35.78 -17.59
N GLU A 239 10.35 34.64 -17.36
CA GLU A 239 9.16 34.27 -18.14
C GLU A 239 7.92 33.93 -17.31
N LEU A 240 8.05 33.22 -16.19
CA LEU A 240 6.90 32.61 -15.51
C LEU A 240 6.07 33.53 -14.61
N ILE A 241 6.38 34.83 -14.56
CA ILE A 241 5.62 35.80 -13.75
C ILE A 241 4.73 36.69 -14.61
N SER A 242 5.06 36.83 -15.90
CA SER A 242 4.20 37.53 -16.85
C SER A 242 3.04 36.67 -17.35
N ARG A 243 3.08 35.35 -17.09
CA ARG A 243 2.02 34.40 -17.43
C ARG A 243 1.95 33.27 -16.41
N LEU A 244 0.81 32.59 -16.35
CA LEU A 244 0.70 31.35 -15.60
C LEU A 244 1.63 30.26 -16.19
N PRO A 245 2.26 29.43 -15.35
CA PRO A 245 3.03 28.28 -15.81
C PRO A 245 2.11 27.28 -16.51
N THR A 246 2.60 26.70 -17.61
CA THR A 246 1.97 25.54 -18.25
C THR A 246 2.09 24.31 -17.33
N ASP A 247 1.27 23.29 -17.53
CA ASP A 247 1.34 22.10 -16.67
C ASP A 247 2.69 21.39 -16.77
N ARG A 248 3.31 21.33 -17.96
CA ARG A 248 4.68 20.81 -18.12
C ARG A 248 5.67 21.55 -17.22
N GLU A 249 5.58 22.88 -17.18
CA GLU A 249 6.45 23.70 -16.33
C GLU A 249 6.13 23.50 -14.84
N LYS A 250 4.85 23.38 -14.45
CA LYS A 250 4.46 23.06 -13.07
C LYS A 250 5.07 21.73 -12.63
N TYR A 251 4.98 20.69 -13.46
CA TYR A 251 5.59 19.39 -13.17
C TYR A 251 7.11 19.47 -13.10
N GLN A 252 7.76 20.24 -13.98
CA GLN A 252 9.22 20.45 -13.92
C GLN A 252 9.66 21.19 -12.66
N ILE A 253 8.91 22.21 -12.24
CA ILE A 253 9.16 22.94 -10.98
C ILE A 253 9.02 21.98 -9.80
N VAL A 254 7.89 21.27 -9.71
CA VAL A 254 7.64 20.30 -8.63
C VAL A 254 8.68 19.19 -8.60
N ALA A 255 9.09 18.67 -9.76
CA ALA A 255 10.15 17.67 -9.87
C ALA A 255 11.49 18.23 -9.34
N SER A 256 11.83 19.46 -9.68
CA SER A 256 13.05 20.12 -9.17
C SER A 256 12.97 20.31 -7.66
N PHE A 257 11.84 20.78 -7.12
CA PHE A 257 11.65 20.87 -5.67
C PHE A 257 11.72 19.49 -4.99
N ASN A 258 11.20 18.42 -5.62
CA ASN A 258 11.35 17.07 -5.09
C ASN A 258 12.80 16.60 -5.01
N GLN A 259 13.64 16.95 -5.99
CA GLN A 259 15.09 16.70 -5.92
C GLN A 259 15.75 17.47 -4.76
N ILE A 260 15.31 18.70 -4.50
CA ILE A 260 15.77 19.48 -3.34
C ILE A 260 15.34 18.79 -2.03
N LEU A 261 14.10 18.31 -1.97
CA LEU A 261 13.56 17.63 -0.78
C LEU A 261 14.25 16.30 -0.49
N THR A 262 14.94 15.69 -1.45
CA THR A 262 15.79 14.51 -1.22
C THR A 262 17.23 14.87 -0.82
N SER A 263 17.59 16.16 -0.76
CA SER A 263 18.94 16.58 -0.41
C SER A 263 19.21 16.49 1.09
N MET A 264 20.36 15.90 1.45
CA MET A 264 20.86 15.83 2.82
C MET A 264 21.39 17.18 3.31
N ASP A 265 21.85 18.03 2.39
CA ASP A 265 22.46 19.33 2.69
C ASP A 265 21.44 20.47 2.80
N LEU A 266 20.14 20.19 2.64
CA LEU A 266 19.12 21.24 2.67
C LEU A 266 19.02 21.90 4.06
N TYR A 267 19.07 21.09 5.12
CA TYR A 267 18.97 21.55 6.50
C TYR A 267 20.26 22.24 6.95
N ASP A 268 20.09 23.45 7.49
CA ASP A 268 21.16 24.23 8.10
C ASP A 268 20.62 24.75 9.44
N PRO A 269 21.19 24.33 10.58
CA PRO A 269 20.67 24.68 11.90
C PRO A 269 20.74 26.19 12.19
N ALA A 270 21.62 26.94 11.49
CA ALA A 270 21.67 28.39 11.62
C ALA A 270 20.51 29.08 10.87
N ILE A 271 19.98 28.44 9.81
CA ILE A 271 18.87 28.97 9.00
C ILE A 271 17.52 28.50 9.54
N PHE A 272 17.43 27.25 10.03
CA PHE A 272 16.20 26.59 10.46
C PHE A 272 16.20 26.28 11.96
N ALA A 273 16.58 27.26 12.79
CA ALA A 273 16.70 27.08 14.24
C ALA A 273 15.39 26.61 14.93
N GLU A 274 14.23 26.94 14.34
CA GLU A 274 12.91 26.57 14.84
C GLU A 274 12.54 25.09 14.60
N ILE A 275 13.27 24.38 13.74
CA ILE A 275 12.94 23.00 13.35
C ILE A 275 14.07 22.06 13.81
N GLN A 276 13.71 21.11 14.67
CA GLN A 276 14.63 20.09 15.17
C GLN A 276 14.59 18.82 14.31
N PRO A 277 15.74 18.22 13.96
CA PRO A 277 15.82 16.95 13.23
C PRO A 277 15.09 15.83 13.97
N THR A 278 14.30 15.03 13.25
CA THR A 278 13.66 13.83 13.81
C THR A 278 14.66 12.67 13.88
N GLU A 279 14.40 11.69 14.74
CA GLU A 279 15.22 10.47 14.83
C GLU A 279 15.28 9.74 13.48
N ALA A 280 14.14 9.64 12.78
CA ALA A 280 14.07 9.05 11.44
C ALA A 280 14.94 9.80 10.41
N TYR A 281 14.99 11.14 10.48
CA TYR A 281 15.85 11.95 9.62
C TYR A 281 17.34 11.73 9.94
N GLN A 282 17.70 11.64 11.22
CA GLN A 282 19.07 11.35 11.64
C GLN A 282 19.52 9.95 11.20
N GLN A 283 18.65 8.94 11.32
CA GLN A 283 18.90 7.59 10.82
C GLN A 283 19.07 7.57 9.29
N ALA A 284 18.25 8.33 8.55
CA ALA A 284 18.35 8.46 7.10
C ALA A 284 19.69 9.07 6.65
N LEU A 285 20.22 10.06 7.39
CA LEU A 285 21.55 10.62 7.14
C LEU A 285 22.68 9.61 7.42
N ALA A 286 22.49 8.72 8.40
CA ALA A 286 23.48 7.69 8.75
C ALA A 286 23.51 6.51 7.76
N GLN A 287 22.37 6.19 7.14
CA GLN A 287 22.20 5.06 6.21
C GLN A 287 21.49 5.49 4.91
N PRO A 288 22.17 6.25 4.03
CA PRO A 288 21.55 6.87 2.86
C PRO A 288 21.13 5.89 1.76
N GLU A 289 21.67 4.67 1.74
CA GLU A 289 21.39 3.65 0.72
C GLU A 289 20.11 2.83 1.02
N CYS A 290 19.46 3.04 2.17
CA CYS A 290 18.23 2.33 2.51
C CYS A 290 16.99 2.97 1.87
N ASP A 291 16.07 2.17 1.34
CA ASP A 291 14.82 2.64 0.71
C ASP A 291 13.97 3.58 1.59
N PHE A 292 14.09 3.46 2.92
CA PHE A 292 13.40 4.33 3.88
C PHE A 292 14.03 5.74 4.00
N ALA A 293 15.31 5.90 3.67
CA ALA A 293 16.04 7.15 3.87
C ALA A 293 15.45 8.30 3.04
N ALA A 294 15.11 8.03 1.78
CA ALA A 294 14.50 9.04 0.90
C ALA A 294 13.14 9.53 1.43
N ALA A 295 12.31 8.63 1.96
CA ALA A 295 11.02 8.99 2.53
C ALA A 295 11.18 9.87 3.78
N ALA A 296 12.09 9.51 4.69
CA ALA A 296 12.37 10.29 5.88
C ALA A 296 12.95 11.68 5.57
N LEU A 297 13.86 11.78 4.59
CA LEU A 297 14.40 13.05 4.10
C LEU A 297 13.29 13.95 3.54
N ILE A 298 12.44 13.41 2.65
CA ILE A 298 11.32 14.16 2.06
C ILE A 298 10.37 14.65 3.15
N GLN A 299 9.99 13.78 4.09
CA GLN A 299 9.07 14.14 5.19
C GLN A 299 9.61 15.31 6.02
N PHE A 300 10.89 15.26 6.39
CA PHE A 300 11.53 16.33 7.16
C PHE A 300 11.70 17.61 6.34
N ASN A 301 12.28 17.51 5.14
CA ASN A 301 12.56 18.65 4.28
C ASN A 301 11.28 19.37 3.81
N ARG A 302 10.14 18.65 3.76
CA ARG A 302 8.81 19.26 3.57
C ARG A 302 8.46 20.26 4.67
N ARG A 303 8.89 20.05 5.91
CA ARG A 303 8.67 21.02 7.01
C ARG A 303 9.47 22.30 6.77
N LEU A 304 10.70 22.17 6.25
CA LEU A 304 11.52 23.31 5.86
C LEU A 304 10.87 24.10 4.72
N LEU A 305 10.27 23.40 3.75
CA LEU A 305 9.54 24.01 2.63
C LEU A 305 8.32 24.80 3.11
N ASP A 306 7.54 24.25 4.03
CA ASP A 306 6.35 24.91 4.59
C ASP A 306 6.69 26.17 5.38
N LEU A 307 7.84 26.17 6.05
CA LEU A 307 8.37 27.35 6.74
C LEU A 307 8.85 28.41 5.73
N ALA A 308 9.59 28.00 4.70
CA ALA A 308 10.11 28.90 3.68
C ALA A 308 8.98 29.53 2.84
N PHE A 309 8.00 28.74 2.42
CA PHE A 309 6.92 29.16 1.53
C PHE A 309 5.56 29.07 2.22
N ALA A 310 5.47 29.75 3.37
CA ALA A 310 4.25 29.83 4.16
C ALA A 310 3.06 30.30 3.33
N ASN A 311 1.94 29.59 3.46
CA ASN A 311 0.69 29.87 2.72
C ASN A 311 0.82 29.79 1.19
N GLN A 312 1.86 29.16 0.66
CA GLN A 312 1.99 28.89 -0.78
C GLN A 312 1.92 27.40 -1.09
N VAL A 313 2.18 26.57 -0.09
CA VAL A 313 2.15 25.11 -0.17
C VAL A 313 1.12 24.58 0.83
N ALA A 314 0.36 23.58 0.43
CA ALA A 314 -0.59 22.84 1.24
C ALA A 314 0.12 22.27 2.46
N ARG A 315 -0.41 22.59 3.64
CA ARG A 315 0.10 22.12 4.92
C ARG A 315 -0.80 21.00 5.43
N PRO A 316 -0.26 20.03 6.19
CA PRO A 316 -1.11 19.00 6.77
C PRO A 316 -2.07 19.61 7.79
N GLY A 317 -3.30 19.10 7.80
CA GLY A 317 -4.33 19.50 8.75
C GLY A 317 -5.02 20.83 8.41
N LEU A 318 -5.59 21.44 9.45
CA LEU A 318 -6.30 22.71 9.39
C LEU A 318 -5.32 23.86 9.63
N VAL A 319 -5.38 24.92 8.83
CA VAL A 319 -4.67 26.18 9.05
C VAL A 319 -5.70 27.26 9.35
N VAL A 320 -5.70 27.78 10.58
CA VAL A 320 -6.55 28.90 11.00
C VAL A 320 -5.75 30.19 10.96
N GLN A 321 -6.34 31.25 10.43
CA GLN A 321 -5.74 32.57 10.39
C GLN A 321 -6.69 33.64 10.95
N VAL A 322 -6.12 34.59 11.67
CA VAL A 322 -6.82 35.80 12.12
C VAL A 322 -6.09 37.01 11.55
N GLN A 323 -6.86 37.97 11.05
CA GLN A 323 -6.31 39.17 10.45
C GLN A 323 -5.89 40.17 11.54
N ASP A 324 -4.63 40.61 11.52
CA ASP A 324 -4.12 41.69 12.35
C ASP A 324 -3.51 42.79 11.46
N HIS A 325 -4.04 44.02 11.57
CA HIS A 325 -3.61 45.21 10.80
C HIS A 325 -3.30 44.94 9.30
N MET A 326 -4.20 44.25 8.59
CA MET A 326 -4.10 43.84 7.17
C MET A 326 -3.21 42.62 6.87
N VAL A 327 -2.56 42.03 7.87
CA VAL A 327 -1.76 40.82 7.75
C VAL A 327 -2.53 39.62 8.30
N TRP A 328 -2.47 38.48 7.62
CA TRP A 328 -3.01 37.23 8.14
C TRP A 328 -1.97 36.55 9.03
N GLU A 329 -2.32 36.31 10.29
CA GLU A 329 -1.46 35.57 11.22
C GLU A 329 -1.93 34.13 11.33
N ASP A 330 -1.02 33.17 11.19
CA ASP A 330 -1.29 31.76 11.44
C ASP A 330 -1.45 31.50 12.95
N TRP A 331 -2.49 30.75 13.29
CA TRP A 331 -2.70 30.20 14.61
C TRP A 331 -2.29 28.74 14.63
N GLN A 332 -1.73 28.29 15.75
CA GLN A 332 -1.23 26.93 15.94
C GLN A 332 -2.27 26.09 16.68
N ARG A 333 -2.51 24.88 16.17
CA ARG A 333 -3.34 23.89 16.85
C ARG A 333 -2.59 23.33 18.06
N VAL A 334 -3.28 23.28 19.19
CA VAL A 334 -2.83 22.58 20.41
C VAL A 334 -3.90 21.57 20.84
N GLU A 335 -3.51 20.58 21.65
CA GLU A 335 -4.46 19.61 22.23
C GLU A 335 -5.33 20.28 23.31
N ASP A 336 -4.70 21.08 24.14
CA ASP A 336 -5.32 21.90 25.17
C ASP A 336 -4.55 23.22 25.37
N PHE A 337 -5.07 24.10 26.22
CA PHE A 337 -4.46 25.40 26.50
C PHE A 337 -3.50 25.39 27.71
N GLU A 338 -3.24 24.27 28.36
CA GLU A 338 -2.51 24.22 29.65
C GLU A 338 -1.09 24.77 29.55
N SER A 339 -0.42 24.54 28.41
CA SER A 339 0.93 25.04 28.13
C SER A 339 0.97 26.36 27.36
N SER A 340 -0.18 27.03 27.17
CA SER A 340 -0.28 28.24 26.34
C SER A 340 -0.11 29.50 27.16
N ALA A 341 0.75 30.41 26.72
CA ALA A 341 0.85 31.75 27.29
C ALA A 341 -0.24 32.70 26.74
N ALA A 342 -0.45 33.83 27.41
CA ALA A 342 -1.46 34.83 27.08
C ALA A 342 -1.37 35.39 25.63
N SER A 343 -0.15 35.45 25.09
CA SER A 343 0.12 35.95 23.74
C SER A 343 0.10 34.87 22.66
N ASP A 344 0.05 33.60 23.04
CA ASP A 344 0.21 32.49 22.10
C ASP A 344 -1.01 32.37 21.20
N ARG A 345 -0.79 32.37 19.88
CA ARG A 345 -1.85 32.25 18.86
C ARG A 345 -2.29 30.79 18.76
N HIS A 346 -2.89 30.28 19.83
CA HIS A 346 -3.28 28.88 19.92
C HIS A 346 -4.79 28.71 19.74
N TYR A 347 -5.17 27.61 19.10
CA TYR A 347 -6.54 27.15 19.03
C TYR A 347 -6.64 25.65 19.31
N VAL A 348 -7.78 25.23 19.84
CA VAL A 348 -8.13 23.82 20.02
C VAL A 348 -9.20 23.47 19.00
N LEU A 349 -9.07 22.30 18.36
CA LEU A 349 -10.01 21.80 17.35
C LEU A 349 -10.70 20.54 17.87
N GLU A 350 -12.02 20.59 17.95
CA GLU A 350 -12.86 19.42 18.08
C GLU A 350 -13.11 18.81 16.69
N VAL A 351 -12.50 17.67 16.42
CA VAL A 351 -12.39 17.11 15.06
C VAL A 351 -13.75 16.65 14.53
N GLU A 352 -14.59 16.08 15.39
CA GLU A 352 -15.89 15.52 15.00
C GLU A 352 -16.90 16.61 14.62
N THR A 353 -16.87 17.73 15.34
CA THR A 353 -17.83 18.82 15.15
C THR A 353 -17.30 19.96 14.29
N GLY A 354 -15.99 19.96 14.02
CA GLY A 354 -15.29 21.08 13.37
C GLY A 354 -15.28 22.36 14.21
N GLU A 355 -15.54 22.27 15.52
CA GLU A 355 -15.54 23.42 16.42
C GLU A 355 -14.11 23.81 16.79
N ILE A 356 -13.79 25.08 16.56
CA ILE A 356 -12.51 25.70 16.87
C ILE A 356 -12.74 26.60 18.08
N SER A 357 -12.00 26.36 19.15
CA SER A 357 -12.01 27.17 20.36
C SER A 357 -10.72 27.98 20.45
N PHE A 358 -10.83 29.24 20.88
CA PHE A 358 -9.71 30.12 21.15
C PHE A 358 -9.46 30.29 22.65
N GLY A 359 -8.29 30.83 22.99
CA GLY A 359 -7.87 31.07 24.37
C GLY A 359 -8.69 32.13 25.10
N ASN A 360 -8.31 32.39 26.34
CA ASN A 360 -8.99 33.36 27.23
C ASN A 360 -8.15 34.59 27.57
N GLY A 361 -7.00 34.77 26.92
CA GLY A 361 -6.07 35.86 27.16
C GLY A 361 -5.15 35.63 28.37
N GLN A 362 -5.30 34.51 29.09
CA GLN A 362 -4.30 34.00 30.05
C GLN A 362 -3.64 32.75 29.48
N ASN A 363 -4.47 31.81 29.01
CA ASN A 363 -4.08 30.55 28.39
C ASN A 363 -4.46 30.62 26.90
N GLY A 364 -3.57 31.20 26.08
CA GLY A 364 -3.80 31.48 24.66
C GLY A 364 -4.46 32.84 24.40
N ARG A 365 -4.10 33.44 23.27
CA ARG A 365 -4.57 34.75 22.79
C ARG A 365 -6.04 34.71 22.41
N ILE A 366 -6.74 35.84 22.60
CA ILE A 366 -8.11 36.05 22.13
C ILE A 366 -8.07 36.70 20.72
N PRO A 367 -8.88 36.26 19.75
CA PRO A 367 -9.04 36.96 18.49
C PRO A 367 -9.53 38.40 18.72
N GLY A 368 -8.84 39.37 18.12
CA GLY A 368 -9.16 40.79 18.31
C GLY A 368 -10.58 41.13 17.85
N GLU A 369 -11.24 42.06 18.53
CA GLU A 369 -12.58 42.51 18.18
C GLU A 369 -12.63 43.06 16.73
N GLY A 370 -13.60 42.59 15.94
CA GLY A 370 -13.81 42.99 14.54
C GLY A 370 -12.73 42.48 13.57
N ARG A 371 -11.83 41.59 14.01
CA ARG A 371 -10.80 41.00 13.15
C ARG A 371 -11.35 39.81 12.39
N SER A 372 -11.26 39.82 11.06
CA SER A 372 -11.69 38.68 10.25
C SER A 372 -10.87 37.44 10.56
N MET A 373 -11.54 36.30 10.60
CA MET A 373 -10.95 34.99 10.85
C MET A 373 -11.29 34.05 9.70
N ARG A 374 -10.38 33.16 9.36
CA ARG A 374 -10.62 32.17 8.30
C ARG A 374 -9.94 30.84 8.58
N ALA A 375 -10.53 29.78 8.07
CA ALA A 375 -9.82 28.54 7.82
C ALA A 375 -9.17 28.67 6.45
N TYR A 376 -7.87 28.98 6.46
CA TYR A 376 -7.10 29.25 5.25
C TYR A 376 -6.99 28.02 4.36
N PHE A 377 -6.73 26.86 4.97
CA PHE A 377 -6.59 25.57 4.29
C PHE A 377 -7.10 24.47 5.21
N TYR A 378 -7.91 23.55 4.67
CA TYR A 378 -8.12 22.23 5.25
C TYR A 378 -8.62 21.26 4.18
N GLN A 379 -8.56 19.96 4.49
CA GLN A 379 -9.05 18.92 3.61
C GLN A 379 -10.20 18.17 4.25
N THR A 380 -11.16 17.74 3.42
CA THR A 380 -12.26 16.87 3.83
C THR A 380 -12.31 15.62 2.97
N SER A 381 -13.00 14.61 3.46
CA SER A 381 -13.36 13.42 2.71
C SER A 381 -14.88 13.27 2.67
N ARG A 382 -15.38 12.55 1.68
CA ARG A 382 -16.78 12.12 1.59
C ARG A 382 -17.08 10.87 2.42
N GLY A 383 -16.12 10.40 3.23
CA GLY A 383 -16.32 9.23 4.08
C GLY A 383 -16.79 8.03 3.26
N SER A 384 -17.86 7.40 3.72
CA SER A 384 -18.47 6.24 3.05
C SER A 384 -19.06 6.56 1.67
N GLU A 385 -19.52 7.79 1.42
CA GLU A 385 -20.03 8.23 0.11
C GLU A 385 -18.93 8.39 -0.94
N GLY A 386 -17.66 8.48 -0.50
CA GLY A 386 -16.49 8.45 -1.37
C GLY A 386 -16.24 7.07 -2.00
N ASN A 387 -16.88 6.02 -1.50
CA ASN A 387 -16.76 4.68 -2.05
C ASN A 387 -17.62 4.54 -3.30
N VAL A 388 -16.98 4.25 -4.43
CA VAL A 388 -17.67 4.10 -5.72
C VAL A 388 -17.23 2.85 -6.44
N SER A 389 -18.11 2.28 -7.25
CA SER A 389 -17.84 1.06 -8.03
C SER A 389 -16.69 1.26 -9.03
N ALA A 390 -16.04 0.17 -9.44
CA ALA A 390 -15.11 0.17 -10.56
C ALA A 390 -15.80 0.62 -11.87
N GLY A 391 -15.01 1.10 -12.83
CA GLY A 391 -15.46 1.38 -14.19
C GLY A 391 -16.17 2.72 -14.40
N LEU A 392 -16.22 3.59 -13.39
CA LEU A 392 -16.74 4.94 -13.58
C LEU A 392 -15.78 5.77 -14.44
N THR A 393 -16.36 6.56 -15.34
CA THR A 393 -15.58 7.49 -16.17
C THR A 393 -15.45 8.82 -15.45
N TRP A 394 -14.21 9.27 -15.31
CA TRP A 394 -13.85 10.52 -14.64
C TRP A 394 -13.47 11.55 -15.67
N ARG A 395 -13.96 12.78 -15.50
CA ARG A 395 -13.41 13.93 -16.21
C ARG A 395 -12.13 14.34 -15.49
N ILE A 396 -11.04 14.41 -16.24
CA ILE A 396 -9.76 14.86 -15.70
C ILE A 396 -9.58 16.32 -16.10
N GLU A 397 -9.55 17.20 -15.10
CA GLU A 397 -9.31 18.62 -15.29
C GLU A 397 -7.81 18.90 -15.15
N ILE A 398 -7.09 18.74 -16.27
CA ILE A 398 -5.66 19.07 -16.40
C ILE A 398 -5.49 20.09 -17.53
N THR A 399 -4.68 21.11 -17.31
CA THR A 399 -4.43 22.19 -18.27
C THR A 399 -3.54 21.67 -19.41
N GLY A 400 -4.01 21.78 -20.66
CA GLY A 400 -3.29 21.25 -21.83
C GLY A 400 -3.66 19.81 -22.21
N ALA A 401 -4.55 19.17 -21.44
CA ALA A 401 -5.16 17.88 -21.77
C ALA A 401 -6.69 17.99 -21.74
N ALA A 402 -7.24 19.02 -22.40
CA ALA A 402 -8.67 19.28 -22.43
C ALA A 402 -9.43 18.06 -22.99
N GLY A 403 -10.37 17.53 -22.22
CA GLY A 403 -11.15 16.34 -22.60
C GLY A 403 -10.52 15.01 -22.19
N ALA A 404 -9.40 15.00 -21.46
CA ALA A 404 -8.86 13.79 -20.85
C ALA A 404 -9.91 13.12 -19.95
N ARG A 405 -10.01 11.80 -20.09
CA ARG A 405 -10.91 10.96 -19.30
C ARG A 405 -10.09 9.90 -18.60
N GLY A 406 -10.42 9.68 -17.33
CA GLY A 406 -9.92 8.56 -16.55
C GLY A 406 -11.01 7.52 -16.40
N MET A 407 -10.61 6.31 -16.03
CA MET A 407 -11.53 5.28 -15.55
C MET A 407 -10.88 4.65 -14.32
N ASN A 408 -11.62 4.51 -13.23
CA ASN A 408 -11.11 3.80 -12.07
C ASN A 408 -11.18 2.29 -12.35
N VAL A 409 -10.01 1.64 -12.41
CA VAL A 409 -9.91 0.20 -12.66
C VAL A 409 -10.44 -0.60 -11.48
N LEU A 410 -10.20 -0.10 -10.27
CA LEU A 410 -10.67 -0.65 -9.01
C LEU A 410 -11.79 0.21 -8.42
N PRO A 411 -12.67 -0.35 -7.57
CA PRO A 411 -13.59 0.48 -6.79
C PRO A 411 -12.78 1.42 -5.89
N ALA A 412 -13.26 2.66 -5.75
CA ALA A 412 -12.79 3.50 -4.65
C ALA A 412 -13.36 2.91 -3.37
N SER A 413 -12.49 2.61 -2.41
CA SER A 413 -12.85 1.92 -1.18
C SER A 413 -12.03 2.47 -0.01
N GLY A 414 -12.39 2.06 1.21
CA GLY A 414 -11.71 2.49 2.43
C GLY A 414 -12.28 3.76 3.06
N GLY A 415 -13.13 4.50 2.35
CA GLY A 415 -13.88 5.62 2.92
C GLY A 415 -14.86 5.13 3.99
N ARG A 416 -14.78 5.70 5.18
CA ARG A 416 -15.64 5.38 6.33
C ARG A 416 -15.97 6.65 7.08
N GLU A 417 -17.08 6.62 7.81
CA GLU A 417 -17.40 7.66 8.78
C GLU A 417 -16.43 7.60 9.98
N PRO A 418 -16.32 8.67 10.77
CA PRO A 418 -15.58 8.64 12.03
C PRO A 418 -16.03 7.48 12.92
N GLU A 419 -15.06 6.84 13.59
CA GLU A 419 -15.33 5.75 14.52
C GLU A 419 -16.26 6.23 15.65
N THR A 420 -17.36 5.52 15.86
CA THR A 420 -18.27 5.83 16.97
C THR A 420 -17.70 5.35 18.31
N ILE A 421 -18.14 5.93 19.42
CA ILE A 421 -17.74 5.48 20.77
C ILE A 421 -18.01 3.98 20.98
N ALA A 422 -19.13 3.46 20.43
CA ALA A 422 -19.47 2.05 20.55
C ALA A 422 -18.50 1.14 19.75
N GLU A 423 -18.11 1.56 18.55
CA GLU A 423 -17.09 0.87 17.75
C GLU A 423 -15.71 0.97 18.40
N ALA A 424 -15.34 2.13 18.93
CA ALA A 424 -14.10 2.32 19.67
C ALA A 424 -14.03 1.41 20.92
N GLN A 425 -15.15 1.22 21.63
CA GLN A 425 -15.24 0.26 22.74
C GLN A 425 -15.03 -1.17 22.26
N LEU A 426 -15.61 -1.56 21.13
CA LEU A 426 -15.43 -2.88 20.53
C LEU A 426 -13.97 -3.09 20.12
N ARG A 427 -13.38 -2.14 19.40
CA ARG A 427 -11.96 -2.16 19.00
C ARG A 427 -11.05 -2.22 20.23
N ALA A 428 -11.32 -1.45 21.27
CA ALA A 428 -10.53 -1.49 22.51
C ALA A 428 -10.60 -2.87 23.19
N GLN A 429 -11.77 -3.51 23.20
CA GLN A 429 -11.92 -4.89 23.70
C GLN A 429 -11.16 -5.88 22.82
N GLU A 430 -11.24 -5.75 21.50
CA GLU A 430 -10.48 -6.56 20.54
C GLU A 430 -8.97 -6.37 20.71
N GLU A 431 -8.49 -5.13 20.85
CA GLU A 431 -7.08 -4.80 21.07
C GLU A 431 -6.57 -5.34 22.42
N MET A 432 -7.35 -5.22 23.50
CA MET A 432 -7.02 -5.82 24.80
C MET A 432 -6.95 -7.34 24.73
N THR A 433 -7.80 -7.96 23.90
CA THR A 433 -7.82 -9.41 23.69
C THR A 433 -6.79 -9.85 22.64
N SER A 434 -6.32 -8.92 21.80
CA SER A 434 -5.36 -9.17 20.75
C SER A 434 -4.03 -9.56 21.37
N ARG A 435 -3.60 -10.78 21.07
CA ARG A 435 -2.39 -11.36 21.66
C ARG A 435 -1.19 -10.77 20.96
N GLN A 436 -0.66 -9.67 21.48
CA GLN A 436 0.54 -9.01 20.93
C GLN A 436 1.84 -9.76 21.25
N ARG A 437 1.76 -10.83 22.03
CA ARG A 437 2.90 -11.67 22.45
C ARG A 437 2.52 -13.15 22.34
N ALA A 438 3.48 -13.96 21.90
CA ALA A 438 3.34 -15.40 21.79
C ALA A 438 3.84 -16.06 23.09
N VAL A 439 2.92 -16.50 23.96
CA VAL A 439 3.25 -17.16 25.24
C VAL A 439 2.86 -18.65 25.20
N THR A 440 1.65 -18.94 24.74
CA THR A 440 1.11 -20.29 24.62
C THR A 440 1.20 -20.81 23.18
N SER A 441 1.10 -22.13 22.99
CA SER A 441 1.00 -22.73 21.65
C SER A 441 -0.15 -22.15 20.82
N SER A 442 -1.29 -21.84 21.47
CA SER A 442 -2.43 -21.20 20.80
C SER A 442 -2.08 -19.78 20.33
N ASP A 443 -1.27 -19.04 21.07
CA ASP A 443 -0.85 -17.69 20.68
C ASP A 443 0.05 -17.73 19.45
N PHE A 444 1.00 -18.67 19.40
CA PHE A 444 1.83 -18.91 18.21
C PHE A 444 1.00 -19.28 16.99
N GLU A 445 -0.01 -20.15 17.15
CA GLU A 445 -0.92 -20.54 16.08
C GLU A 445 -1.74 -19.34 15.58
N GLN A 446 -2.34 -18.56 16.49
CA GLN A 446 -3.14 -17.38 16.12
C GLN A 446 -2.31 -16.27 15.48
N LEU A 447 -1.11 -16.00 15.99
CA LEU A 447 -0.21 -15.02 15.40
C LEU A 447 0.30 -15.44 14.03
N ALA A 448 0.56 -16.74 13.82
CA ALA A 448 0.91 -17.24 12.50
C ALA A 448 -0.26 -17.04 11.52
N LEU A 449 -1.50 -17.34 11.93
CA LEU A 449 -2.71 -17.09 11.13
C LEU A 449 -2.90 -15.59 10.81
N ALA A 450 -2.58 -14.71 11.76
CA ALA A 450 -2.71 -13.26 11.65
C ALA A 450 -1.49 -12.58 10.98
N THR A 451 -0.58 -13.33 10.34
CA THR A 451 0.62 -12.76 9.72
C THR A 451 0.24 -11.73 8.63
N PRO A 452 0.58 -10.44 8.79
CA PRO A 452 0.15 -9.35 7.93
C PRO A 452 0.38 -9.60 6.43
N GLY A 453 -0.68 -9.44 5.64
CA GLY A 453 -0.65 -9.57 4.19
C GLY A 453 -0.44 -10.99 3.65
N LEU A 454 -0.38 -12.02 4.50
CA LEU A 454 -0.41 -13.42 4.08
C LEU A 454 -1.80 -14.04 4.28
N ARG A 455 -2.03 -15.15 3.59
CA ARG A 455 -3.21 -16.01 3.73
C ARG A 455 -2.77 -17.35 4.30
N VAL A 456 -2.54 -17.41 5.60
CA VAL A 456 -2.21 -18.65 6.30
C VAL A 456 -3.53 -19.35 6.62
N ALA A 457 -3.77 -20.53 6.04
CA ALA A 457 -5.02 -21.27 6.25
C ALA A 457 -5.01 -22.06 7.55
N ARG A 458 -3.87 -22.66 7.93
CA ARG A 458 -3.74 -23.44 9.15
C ARG A 458 -2.36 -23.23 9.76
N ALA A 459 -2.29 -23.26 11.08
CA ALA A 459 -1.04 -23.24 11.83
C ALA A 459 -1.09 -24.27 12.98
N LYS A 460 0.06 -24.87 13.31
CA LYS A 460 0.18 -25.75 14.48
C LYS A 460 1.51 -25.50 15.19
N ALA A 461 1.45 -25.19 16.48
CA ALA A 461 2.65 -25.03 17.30
C ALA A 461 3.05 -26.36 17.95
N LEU A 462 4.33 -26.67 17.84
CA LEU A 462 4.99 -27.84 18.41
C LEU A 462 5.97 -27.36 19.49
N PRO A 463 5.59 -27.43 20.79
CA PRO A 463 6.46 -27.00 21.87
C PRO A 463 7.63 -27.97 22.03
N ASN A 464 8.79 -27.41 22.37
CA ASN A 464 10.07 -28.09 22.58
C ASN A 464 10.58 -28.93 21.40
N TYR A 465 10.11 -28.63 20.19
CA TYR A 465 10.54 -29.28 18.96
C TYR A 465 11.51 -28.38 18.19
N HIS A 466 12.61 -28.95 17.70
CA HIS A 466 13.56 -28.29 16.81
C HIS A 466 13.62 -29.03 15.46
N PRO A 467 13.47 -28.34 14.31
CA PRO A 467 13.42 -29.00 13.00
C PRO A 467 14.67 -29.81 12.65
N GLU A 468 15.86 -29.33 13.00
CA GLU A 468 17.13 -30.02 12.72
C GLU A 468 17.45 -31.15 13.71
N PHE A 469 16.79 -31.17 14.88
CA PHE A 469 17.02 -32.17 15.93
C PHE A 469 15.70 -32.83 16.37
N PRO A 470 14.94 -33.46 15.44
CA PRO A 470 13.56 -33.87 15.68
C PRO A 470 13.40 -35.00 16.72
N ARG A 471 14.50 -35.70 17.06
CA ARG A 471 14.52 -36.77 18.08
C ARG A 471 14.82 -36.25 19.48
N LEU A 472 15.21 -34.99 19.62
CA LEU A 472 15.53 -34.37 20.89
C LEU A 472 14.41 -33.44 21.32
N ASN A 473 14.04 -33.54 22.60
CA ASN A 473 13.12 -32.61 23.24
C ASN A 473 13.96 -31.43 23.75
N LEU A 474 13.86 -30.26 23.11
CA LEU A 474 14.70 -29.09 23.38
C LEU A 474 13.86 -27.95 23.98
N PRO A 475 13.86 -27.79 25.31
CA PRO A 475 13.11 -26.73 25.99
C PRO A 475 13.42 -25.34 25.44
N GLY A 476 12.40 -24.48 25.42
CA GLY A 476 12.53 -23.11 24.91
C GLY A 476 12.46 -23.00 23.38
N ASN A 477 12.34 -24.11 22.65
CA ASN A 477 12.08 -24.08 21.22
C ASN A 477 10.58 -24.22 20.95
N VAL A 478 10.04 -23.42 20.04
CA VAL A 478 8.69 -23.59 19.52
C VAL A 478 8.77 -23.61 18.01
N THR A 479 8.33 -24.71 17.40
CA THR A 479 8.23 -24.81 15.95
C THR A 479 6.79 -24.66 15.51
N VAL A 480 6.51 -23.75 14.59
CA VAL A 480 5.19 -23.56 14.00
C VAL A 480 5.15 -24.16 12.62
N VAL A 481 4.26 -25.12 12.40
CA VAL A 481 3.93 -25.63 11.08
C VAL A 481 2.91 -24.68 10.45
N ALA A 482 3.24 -24.04 9.33
CA ALA A 482 2.36 -23.07 8.68
C ALA A 482 1.90 -23.58 7.31
N VAL A 483 0.59 -23.56 7.07
CA VAL A 483 -0.03 -24.06 5.84
C VAL A 483 -0.71 -22.90 5.12
N PRO A 484 -0.34 -22.61 3.85
CA PRO A 484 -0.96 -21.52 3.10
C PRO A 484 -2.38 -21.89 2.68
N ALA A 485 -3.18 -20.85 2.42
CA ALA A 485 -4.45 -20.99 1.72
C ALA A 485 -4.23 -21.39 0.26
N LEU A 486 -5.30 -21.89 -0.38
CA LEU A 486 -5.31 -22.32 -1.76
C LEU A 486 -6.50 -21.73 -2.49
N ARG A 487 -6.33 -21.50 -3.80
CA ARG A 487 -7.44 -21.17 -4.71
C ARG A 487 -8.25 -22.41 -5.09
N SER A 488 -7.59 -23.56 -5.22
CA SER A 488 -8.19 -24.82 -5.66
C SER A 488 -7.84 -25.96 -4.70
N ASN A 489 -8.86 -26.70 -4.25
CA ASN A 489 -8.70 -27.90 -3.41
C ASN A 489 -8.21 -29.14 -4.18
N ARG A 490 -7.75 -28.97 -5.42
CA ARG A 490 -7.19 -30.05 -6.25
C ARG A 490 -5.69 -30.25 -6.04
N VAL A 491 -5.03 -29.28 -5.42
CA VAL A 491 -3.58 -29.31 -5.16
C VAL A 491 -3.31 -29.37 -3.67
N THR A 492 -2.17 -29.97 -3.32
CA THR A 492 -1.72 -29.99 -1.93
C THR A 492 -1.02 -28.66 -1.61
N PRO A 493 -1.34 -27.98 -0.49
CA PRO A 493 -0.75 -26.69 -0.17
C PRO A 493 0.76 -26.80 0.04
N ALA A 494 1.55 -26.03 -0.71
CA ALA A 494 2.99 -25.96 -0.57
C ALA A 494 3.39 -24.59 -0.02
N ALA A 495 4.15 -24.58 1.09
CA ALA A 495 4.70 -23.36 1.67
C ALA A 495 6.12 -23.13 1.15
N GLY A 496 6.33 -22.04 0.41
CA GLY A 496 7.64 -21.62 -0.07
C GLY A 496 8.45 -20.88 0.99
N ALA A 497 9.73 -20.64 0.68
CA ALA A 497 10.69 -20.06 1.62
C ALA A 497 10.30 -18.64 2.08
N GLY A 498 9.82 -17.79 1.15
CA GLY A 498 9.42 -16.43 1.46
C GLY A 498 8.21 -16.36 2.40
N PHE A 499 7.23 -17.24 2.20
CA PHE A 499 6.09 -17.42 3.10
C PHE A 499 6.54 -17.79 4.52
N LEU A 500 7.39 -18.82 4.66
CA LEU A 500 7.87 -19.27 5.98
C LEU A 500 8.72 -18.20 6.67
N GLN A 501 9.60 -17.53 5.93
CA GLN A 501 10.43 -16.43 6.44
C GLN A 501 9.58 -15.26 6.95
N THR A 502 8.52 -14.92 6.22
CA THR A 502 7.61 -13.83 6.60
C THR A 502 6.85 -14.17 7.88
N VAL A 503 6.33 -15.40 8.01
CA VAL A 503 5.68 -15.88 9.24
C VAL A 503 6.70 -15.93 10.40
N GLN A 504 7.91 -16.41 10.15
CA GLN A 504 8.96 -16.48 11.17
C GLN A 504 9.32 -15.10 11.70
N ARG A 505 9.60 -14.13 10.83
CA ARG A 505 9.88 -12.73 11.21
C ARG A 505 8.71 -12.11 12.01
N HIS A 506 7.47 -12.41 11.61
CA HIS A 506 6.29 -11.94 12.33
C HIS A 506 6.22 -12.49 13.77
N LEU A 507 6.51 -13.78 13.94
CA LEU A 507 6.52 -14.43 15.26
C LEU A 507 7.75 -14.03 16.10
N GLU A 508 8.91 -13.83 15.48
CA GLU A 508 10.15 -13.43 16.15
C GLU A 508 10.02 -12.07 16.83
N ALA A 509 9.31 -11.12 16.21
CA ALA A 509 9.03 -9.82 16.81
C ALA A 509 8.09 -9.89 18.04
N ARG A 510 7.48 -11.07 18.31
CA ARG A 510 6.43 -11.27 19.34
C ARG A 510 6.73 -12.39 20.33
N ARG A 511 7.86 -13.08 20.19
CA ARG A 511 8.28 -14.17 21.07
C ARG A 511 8.81 -13.65 22.41
N LEU A 512 8.87 -14.52 23.42
CA LEU A 512 9.62 -14.25 24.65
C LEU A 512 11.13 -14.30 24.40
N VAL A 513 11.90 -13.49 25.14
CA VAL A 513 13.35 -13.32 24.92
C VAL A 513 14.12 -14.64 24.88
N ALA A 514 13.78 -15.59 25.76
CA ALA A 514 14.44 -16.88 25.88
C ALA A 514 13.81 -18.01 25.04
N THR A 515 12.87 -17.69 24.15
CA THR A 515 12.22 -18.67 23.25
C THR A 515 12.82 -18.58 21.86
N ALA A 516 13.29 -19.69 21.30
CA ALA A 516 13.67 -19.81 19.90
C ALA A 516 12.43 -20.24 19.08
N VAL A 517 12.17 -19.54 17.98
CA VAL A 517 11.01 -19.81 17.13
C VAL A 517 11.48 -20.28 15.76
N HIS A 518 10.87 -21.35 15.27
CA HIS A 518 11.12 -21.90 13.94
C HIS A 518 9.81 -22.02 13.19
N VAL A 519 9.81 -21.82 11.87
CA VAL A 519 8.62 -22.04 11.05
C VAL A 519 8.94 -23.01 9.92
N ILE A 520 8.13 -24.05 9.78
CA ILE A 520 8.35 -25.12 8.80
C ILE A 520 7.10 -25.37 7.94
N ALA A 521 7.32 -25.89 6.74
CA ALA A 521 6.25 -26.41 5.90
C ALA A 521 5.66 -27.70 6.49
N PRO A 522 4.37 -28.01 6.23
CA PRO A 522 3.80 -29.31 6.56
C PRO A 522 4.44 -30.43 5.75
N VAL A 523 4.67 -31.58 6.40
CA VAL A 523 5.02 -32.82 5.71
C VAL A 523 3.75 -33.63 5.50
N TYR A 524 3.40 -33.89 4.24
CA TYR A 524 2.23 -34.68 3.88
C TYR A 524 2.59 -36.16 3.78
N VAL A 525 1.72 -37.01 4.32
CA VAL A 525 1.84 -38.46 4.23
C VAL A 525 0.89 -38.97 3.17
N GLU A 526 1.41 -39.70 2.18
CA GLU A 526 0.58 -40.32 1.16
C GLU A 526 -0.21 -41.50 1.74
N VAL A 527 -1.52 -41.52 1.49
CA VAL A 527 -2.43 -42.57 1.96
C VAL A 527 -3.01 -43.29 0.75
N ALA A 528 -2.56 -44.52 0.52
CA ALA A 528 -3.06 -45.36 -0.56
C ALA A 528 -4.19 -46.27 -0.07
N VAL A 529 -5.39 -46.11 -0.63
CA VAL A 529 -6.56 -46.94 -0.32
C VAL A 529 -6.77 -47.94 -1.45
N HIS A 530 -6.67 -49.23 -1.13
CA HIS A 530 -6.98 -50.34 -2.04
C HIS A 530 -8.17 -51.12 -1.48
N GLY A 531 -9.25 -51.23 -2.25
CA GLY A 531 -10.47 -51.90 -1.80
C GLY A 531 -11.36 -52.33 -2.96
N LYS A 532 -12.32 -53.19 -2.67
CA LYS A 532 -13.37 -53.60 -3.61
C LYS A 532 -14.69 -52.95 -3.19
N ILE A 533 -15.28 -52.19 -4.10
CA ILE A 533 -16.56 -51.52 -3.90
C ILE A 533 -17.62 -52.35 -4.63
N PHE A 534 -18.64 -52.79 -3.90
CA PHE A 534 -19.83 -53.37 -4.52
C PHE A 534 -20.75 -52.23 -4.93
N LYS A 535 -21.43 -52.35 -6.08
CA LYS A 535 -22.31 -51.30 -6.60
C LYS A 535 -23.75 -51.77 -6.60
N GLN A 536 -24.67 -50.84 -6.45
CA GLN A 536 -26.09 -51.11 -6.64
C GLN A 536 -26.40 -51.49 -8.10
N LYS A 537 -27.43 -52.35 -8.29
CA LYS A 537 -27.74 -52.98 -9.59
C LYS A 537 -27.92 -51.99 -10.74
N LYS A 538 -28.49 -50.80 -10.49
CA LYS A 538 -28.81 -49.78 -11.50
C LYS A 538 -27.75 -48.67 -11.64
N SER A 539 -26.68 -48.71 -10.85
CA SER A 539 -25.64 -47.66 -10.84
C SER A 539 -24.57 -47.91 -11.91
N SER A 540 -24.10 -46.83 -12.54
CA SER A 540 -22.96 -46.86 -13.47
C SER A 540 -21.65 -47.04 -12.70
N THR A 541 -20.83 -48.02 -13.10
CA THR A 541 -19.53 -48.28 -12.46
C THR A 541 -18.62 -47.05 -12.49
N LYS A 542 -18.51 -46.38 -13.64
CA LYS A 542 -17.65 -45.19 -13.80
C LYS A 542 -18.08 -44.02 -12.91
N GLU A 543 -19.39 -43.83 -12.75
CA GLU A 543 -19.90 -42.74 -11.91
C GLU A 543 -19.70 -43.02 -10.42
N VAL A 544 -19.94 -44.26 -9.97
CA VAL A 544 -19.68 -44.65 -8.58
C VAL A 544 -18.18 -44.52 -8.26
N GLU A 545 -17.30 -44.99 -9.16
CA GLU A 545 -15.85 -44.85 -9.01
C GLU A 545 -15.43 -43.38 -8.91
N LYS A 546 -15.92 -42.53 -9.81
CA LYS A 546 -15.63 -41.09 -9.80
C LYS A 546 -16.11 -40.41 -8.52
N ARG A 547 -17.32 -40.74 -8.04
CA ARG A 547 -17.86 -40.20 -6.78
C ARG A 547 -17.07 -40.68 -5.57
N ALA A 548 -16.72 -41.95 -5.52
CA ALA A 548 -15.92 -42.53 -4.44
C ALA A 548 -14.54 -41.87 -4.36
N LEU A 549 -13.87 -41.70 -5.50
CA LEU A 549 -12.58 -41.01 -5.56
C LEU A 549 -12.69 -39.54 -5.12
N ALA A 550 -13.72 -38.83 -5.58
CA ALA A 550 -13.97 -37.45 -5.15
C ALA A 550 -14.29 -37.34 -3.65
N ALA A 551 -15.03 -38.31 -3.08
CA ALA A 551 -15.33 -38.36 -1.66
C ALA A 551 -14.06 -38.59 -0.84
N LEU A 552 -13.21 -39.54 -1.24
CA LEU A 552 -11.91 -39.81 -0.60
C LEU A 552 -11.00 -38.58 -0.66
N GLN A 553 -10.85 -37.96 -1.84
CA GLN A 553 -10.04 -36.75 -2.00
C GLN A 553 -10.54 -35.60 -1.12
N LYS A 554 -11.86 -35.41 -1.03
CA LYS A 554 -12.48 -34.40 -0.18
C LYS A 554 -12.26 -34.69 1.30
N PHE A 555 -12.43 -35.94 1.73
CA PHE A 555 -12.30 -36.34 3.13
C PHE A 555 -10.85 -36.30 3.64
N LEU A 556 -9.89 -36.68 2.81
CA LEU A 556 -8.47 -36.65 3.16
C LEU A 556 -7.80 -35.29 2.87
N HIS A 557 -8.55 -34.30 2.40
CA HIS A 557 -7.98 -32.99 2.05
C HIS A 557 -7.43 -32.27 3.30
N PRO A 558 -6.19 -31.73 3.24
CA PRO A 558 -5.54 -31.16 4.42
C PRO A 558 -6.20 -29.86 4.93
N LEU A 559 -6.92 -29.11 4.09
CA LEU A 559 -7.56 -27.85 4.50
C LEU A 559 -9.06 -27.96 4.78
N THR A 560 -9.75 -28.90 4.14
CA THR A 560 -11.23 -28.96 4.12
C THR A 560 -11.79 -30.33 4.47
N GLY A 561 -10.93 -31.34 4.55
CA GLY A 561 -11.30 -32.70 4.93
C GLY A 561 -11.34 -32.90 6.44
N GLY A 562 -11.13 -34.14 6.86
CA GLY A 562 -11.24 -34.59 8.24
C GLY A 562 -12.69 -34.80 8.68
N PRO A 563 -12.88 -35.45 9.84
CA PRO A 563 -14.21 -35.72 10.40
C PRO A 563 -14.98 -34.42 10.70
N ASP A 564 -14.27 -33.39 11.18
CA ASP A 564 -14.87 -32.10 11.52
C ASP A 564 -14.98 -31.14 10.33
N LYS A 565 -14.52 -31.51 9.14
CA LYS A 565 -14.53 -30.68 7.91
C LYS A 565 -13.73 -29.37 8.00
N HIS A 566 -12.79 -29.28 8.93
CA HIS A 566 -11.88 -28.13 9.12
C HIS A 566 -10.42 -28.46 8.71
N GLY A 567 -10.25 -29.49 7.88
CA GLY A 567 -8.94 -30.01 7.47
C GLY A 567 -8.46 -31.15 8.37
N TRP A 568 -7.63 -32.04 7.81
CA TRP A 568 -7.13 -33.19 8.55
C TRP A 568 -6.31 -32.75 9.78
N THR A 569 -6.64 -33.26 10.97
CA THR A 569 -5.94 -32.87 12.20
C THR A 569 -4.46 -33.29 12.15
N PHE A 570 -3.55 -32.37 12.49
CA PHE A 570 -2.11 -32.65 12.49
C PHE A 570 -1.78 -33.86 13.37
N GLY A 571 -1.05 -34.82 12.80
CA GLY A 571 -0.63 -36.03 13.51
C GLY A 571 -1.74 -37.06 13.79
N ARG A 572 -3.00 -36.80 13.41
CA ARG A 572 -4.09 -37.76 13.60
C ARG A 572 -3.95 -38.95 12.63
N PRO A 573 -3.99 -40.20 13.10
CA PRO A 573 -3.96 -41.37 12.23
C PRO A 573 -5.24 -41.48 11.39
N VAL A 574 -5.12 -42.09 10.20
CA VAL A 574 -6.27 -42.44 9.35
C VAL A 574 -6.77 -43.82 9.76
N TYR A 575 -8.05 -43.92 10.12
CA TYR A 575 -8.66 -45.20 10.50
C TYR A 575 -9.43 -45.81 9.32
N ALA A 576 -9.21 -47.09 9.05
CA ALA A 576 -9.91 -47.81 7.98
C ALA A 576 -11.44 -47.77 8.14
N ALA A 577 -11.95 -47.79 9.38
CA ALA A 577 -13.38 -47.68 9.68
C ALA A 577 -14.01 -46.39 9.12
N GLU A 578 -13.30 -45.27 9.19
CA GLU A 578 -13.79 -43.99 8.65
C GLU A 578 -13.84 -44.00 7.13
N ILE A 579 -12.89 -44.69 6.50
CA ILE A 579 -12.87 -44.88 5.04
C ILE A 579 -14.02 -45.78 4.60
N TYR A 580 -14.31 -46.85 5.34
CA TYR A 580 -15.47 -47.70 5.07
C TYR A 580 -16.78 -46.92 5.20
N GLN A 581 -16.95 -46.19 6.30
CA GLN A 581 -18.16 -45.39 6.52
C GLN A 581 -18.34 -44.33 5.42
N LEU A 582 -17.28 -43.60 5.06
CA LEU A 582 -17.31 -42.61 4.00
C LEU A 582 -17.75 -43.21 2.65
N LEU A 583 -17.21 -44.40 2.31
CA LEU A 583 -17.52 -45.05 1.04
C LEU A 583 -18.93 -45.65 1.02
N ASP A 584 -19.45 -46.13 2.15
CA ASP A 584 -20.83 -46.65 2.28
C ASP A 584 -21.87 -45.54 2.08
N GLU A 585 -21.53 -44.29 2.45
CA GLU A 585 -22.38 -43.11 2.23
C GLU A 585 -22.37 -42.62 0.76
N VAL A 586 -21.49 -43.14 -0.10
CA VAL A 586 -21.42 -42.74 -1.52
C VAL A 586 -22.62 -43.31 -2.28
N GLU A 587 -23.38 -42.43 -2.93
CA GLU A 587 -24.54 -42.82 -3.72
C GLU A 587 -24.17 -43.86 -4.80
N GLY A 588 -24.77 -45.05 -4.69
CA GLY A 588 -24.65 -46.13 -5.66
C GLY A 588 -23.67 -47.24 -5.25
N VAL A 589 -23.02 -47.13 -4.08
CA VAL A 589 -22.35 -48.22 -3.37
C VAL A 589 -23.40 -49.17 -2.77
#